data_AF-A0A7Z7FUN1-F1
#
_entry.id   AF-A0A7Z7FUN1-F1
#
_cell.length_a   1.000
_cell.length_b   1.000
_cell.length_c   1.000
_cell.angle_alpha   90.00
_cell.angle_beta   90.00
_cell.angle_gamma   90.00
#
_symmetry.space_group_name_H-M   'P 1'
#
loop_
_entity.id
_entity.type
_entity.pdbx_description
1 polymer ?
#
loop_
_entity_poly.entity_id
_entity_poly.type
_entity_poly.pdbx_seq_one_letter_code
_entity_poly.pdbx_strand_id
1 'polypeptide(L)'
;MFRSNIVLAAVKTPQEYQALRVLLLAAKEAETEATGPDRREVFRMTRSLLAAARTIGFTLRDLAELTGVSQGSLRSRSNVLTPIPRARFLALVPDDATTILAGVDAPAYPGADPVELLTWYLGSASCCDRL
;
A
#
# COMPACT_ATOMS: atom_id res chain seq x y z
N MET A 1 31.91 1.56 6.99
CA MET A 1 31.08 2.77 6.78
C MET A 1 29.64 2.44 7.13
N PHE A 2 29.22 2.71 8.37
CA PHE A 2 27.82 2.59 8.75
C PHE A 2 27.10 3.84 8.25
N ARG A 3 26.26 3.70 7.21
CA ARG A 3 25.31 4.74 6.85
C ARG A 3 24.24 4.75 7.93
N SER A 4 24.41 5.64 8.91
CA SER A 4 23.36 6.05 9.84
C SER A 4 22.24 6.73 9.03
N ASN A 5 21.34 5.93 8.46
CA ASN A 5 20.06 6.41 7.94
C ASN A 5 19.19 6.71 9.15
N ILE A 6 19.32 7.91 9.69
CA ILE A 6 18.27 8.53 10.49
C ILE A 6 17.08 8.66 9.54
N VAL A 7 16.16 7.70 9.59
CA VAL A 7 14.83 7.83 8.99
C VAL A 7 14.11 8.87 9.84
N LEU A 8 14.33 10.16 9.54
CA LEU A 8 13.35 11.18 9.88
C LEU A 8 12.06 10.69 9.25
N ALA A 9 11.05 10.35 10.06
CA ALA A 9 9.73 10.02 9.56
C ALA A 9 9.23 11.25 8.79
N ALA A 10 9.41 11.23 7.47
CA ALA A 10 8.94 12.30 6.61
C ALA A 10 7.43 12.44 6.84
N VAL A 11 7.00 13.65 7.18
CA VAL A 11 5.59 13.99 7.32
C VAL A 11 4.91 13.61 6.02
N LYS A 12 3.89 12.75 6.09
CA LYS A 12 3.17 12.29 4.91
C LYS A 12 2.30 13.40 4.36
N THR A 13 2.30 13.56 3.04
CA THR A 13 1.51 14.60 2.39
C THR A 13 0.03 14.22 2.35
N PRO A 14 -0.91 15.19 2.27
CA PRO A 14 -2.33 14.89 2.09
C PRO A 14 -2.61 13.97 0.89
N GLN A 15 -1.83 14.13 -0.19
CA GLN A 15 -1.92 13.29 -1.39
C GLN A 15 -1.50 11.85 -1.11
N GLU A 16 -0.44 11.62 -0.34
CA GLU A 16 -0.03 10.27 0.07
C GLU A 16 -1.10 9.59 0.94
N TYR A 17 -1.72 10.35 1.87
CA TYR A 17 -2.82 9.84 2.68
C TYR A 17 -4.02 9.43 1.82
N GLN A 18 -4.40 10.27 0.86
CA GLN A 18 -5.53 9.99 -0.01
C GLN A 18 -5.24 8.80 -0.95
N ALA A 19 -4.06 8.73 -1.56
CA ALA A 19 -3.67 7.60 -2.40
C ALA A 19 -3.63 6.29 -1.60
N LEU A 20 -3.04 6.30 -0.40
CA LEU A 20 -3.04 5.14 0.49
C LEU A 20 -4.46 4.72 0.87
N ARG A 21 -5.33 5.70 1.17
CA ARG A 21 -6.74 5.44 1.51
C ARG A 21 -7.44 4.68 0.39
N VAL A 22 -7.36 5.18 -0.83
CA VAL A 22 -8.01 4.59 -1.99
C VAL A 22 -7.53 3.16 -2.21
N LEU A 23 -6.20 2.94 -2.18
CA LEU A 23 -5.62 1.61 -2.33
C LEU A 23 -6.07 0.64 -1.22
N LEU A 24 -6.08 1.06 0.04
CA LEU A 24 -6.48 0.21 1.16
C LEU A 24 -7.98 -0.10 1.16
N LEU A 25 -8.82 0.84 0.71
CA LEU A 25 -10.25 0.60 0.54
C LEU A 25 -10.52 -0.39 -0.60
N ALA A 26 -9.83 -0.27 -1.74
CA ALA A 26 -9.91 -1.24 -2.82
C ALA A 26 -9.45 -2.63 -2.37
N ALA A 27 -8.36 -2.73 -1.61
CA ALA A 27 -7.89 -4.00 -1.04
C ALA A 27 -8.92 -4.64 -0.10
N LYS A 28 -9.60 -3.82 0.72
CA LYS A 28 -10.67 -4.26 1.64
C LYS A 28 -11.93 -4.71 0.90
N GLU A 29 -12.29 -4.02 -0.19
CA GLU A 29 -13.40 -4.42 -1.07
C GLU A 29 -13.09 -5.76 -1.73
N ALA A 30 -11.90 -5.91 -2.31
CA ALA A 30 -11.44 -7.17 -2.87
C ALA A 30 -11.47 -8.32 -1.84
N GLU A 31 -11.11 -8.08 -0.57
CA GLU A 31 -11.24 -9.09 0.49
C GLU A 31 -12.70 -9.53 0.73
N THR A 32 -13.64 -8.61 0.57
CA THR A 32 -15.07 -8.84 0.80
C THR A 32 -15.68 -9.63 -0.36
N GLU A 33 -15.24 -9.37 -1.58
CA GLU A 33 -15.70 -10.04 -2.80
C GLU A 33 -15.00 -11.39 -3.06
N ALA A 34 -13.78 -11.58 -2.54
CA ALA A 34 -13.02 -12.79 -2.79
C ALA A 34 -13.69 -14.03 -2.18
N THR A 35 -14.01 -14.99 -3.05
CA THR A 35 -14.60 -16.28 -2.68
C THR A 35 -13.66 -17.44 -3.02
N GLY A 36 -13.87 -18.59 -2.37
CA GLY A 36 -13.14 -19.82 -2.68
C GLY A 36 -11.62 -19.74 -2.43
N PRO A 37 -10.80 -20.36 -3.30
CA PRO A 37 -9.34 -20.44 -3.14
C PRO A 37 -8.63 -19.07 -3.11
N ASP A 38 -9.12 -18.07 -3.84
CA ASP A 38 -8.48 -16.76 -4.00
C ASP A 38 -8.54 -15.91 -2.72
N ARG A 39 -9.50 -16.20 -1.82
CA ARG A 39 -9.68 -15.49 -0.56
C ARG A 39 -8.40 -15.43 0.28
N ARG A 40 -7.63 -16.53 0.35
CA ARG A 40 -6.40 -16.52 1.17
C ARG A 40 -5.32 -15.59 0.59
N GLU A 41 -5.25 -15.48 -0.73
CA GLU A 41 -4.27 -14.64 -1.41
C GLU A 41 -4.59 -13.17 -1.20
N VAL A 42 -5.86 -12.77 -1.41
CA VAL A 42 -6.31 -11.39 -1.22
C VAL A 42 -6.12 -10.93 0.22
N PHE A 43 -6.46 -11.78 1.21
CA PHE A 43 -6.22 -11.47 2.62
C PHE A 43 -4.72 -11.32 2.96
N ARG A 44 -3.83 -12.11 2.33
CA ARG A 44 -2.38 -11.95 2.53
C ARG A 44 -1.88 -10.65 1.91
N MET A 45 -2.37 -10.31 0.71
CA MET A 45 -2.01 -9.08 0.02
C MET A 45 -2.36 -7.85 0.86
N THR A 46 -3.59 -7.75 1.38
CA THR A 46 -3.99 -6.62 2.24
C THR A 46 -3.16 -6.52 3.51
N ARG A 47 -2.83 -7.66 4.14
CA ARG A 47 -1.94 -7.67 5.31
C ARG A 47 -0.55 -7.15 4.98
N SER A 48 -0.01 -7.52 3.83
CA SER A 48 1.27 -7.03 3.32
C SER A 48 1.25 -5.55 2.99
N LEU A 49 0.17 -5.03 2.41
CA LEU A 49 -0.01 -3.59 2.20
C LEU A 49 -0.05 -2.82 3.52
N LEU A 50 -0.78 -3.32 4.52
CA LEU A 50 -0.81 -2.72 5.86
C LEU A 50 0.57 -2.74 6.54
N ALA A 51 1.32 -3.85 6.40
CA ALA A 51 2.67 -3.94 6.94
C ALA A 51 3.65 -3.01 6.20
N ALA A 52 3.52 -2.88 4.88
CA ALA A 52 4.30 -1.94 4.08
C ALA A 52 4.04 -0.49 4.49
N ALA A 53 2.76 -0.12 4.62
CA ALA A 53 2.37 1.22 5.07
C ALA A 53 2.99 1.57 6.43
N ARG A 54 3.02 0.61 7.36
CA ARG A 54 3.70 0.80 8.65
C ARG A 54 5.20 0.96 8.53
N THR A 55 5.82 0.18 7.64
CA THR A 55 7.27 0.22 7.41
C THR A 55 7.72 1.58 6.86
N ILE A 56 6.90 2.19 5.99
CA ILE A 56 7.19 3.52 5.40
C ILE A 56 6.77 4.69 6.29
N GLY A 57 6.22 4.43 7.48
CA GLY A 57 5.99 5.44 8.52
C GLY A 57 4.53 5.79 8.84
N PHE A 58 3.53 5.14 8.25
CA PHE A 58 2.13 5.34 8.66
C PHE A 58 1.86 4.67 10.01
N THR A 59 1.21 5.38 10.91
CA THR A 59 0.87 4.85 12.24
C THR A 59 -0.39 3.99 12.18
N LEU A 60 -0.62 3.17 13.22
CA LEU A 60 -1.88 2.43 13.34
C LEU A 60 -3.10 3.37 13.46
N ARG A 61 -2.90 4.59 13.97
CA ARG A 61 -3.95 5.61 14.03
C ARG A 61 -4.33 6.07 12.62
N ASP A 62 -3.33 6.40 11.80
CA ASP A 62 -3.54 6.79 10.39
C ASP A 62 -4.32 5.70 9.66
N LEU A 63 -3.85 4.45 9.75
CA LEU A 63 -4.49 3.32 9.07
C LEU A 63 -5.93 3.07 9.55
N ALA A 64 -6.21 3.29 10.84
CA ALA A 64 -7.55 3.17 11.39
C ALA A 64 -8.50 4.24 10.82
N GLU A 65 -8.01 5.47 10.72
CA GLU A 65 -8.74 6.59 10.14
C GLU A 65 -9.02 6.36 8.64
N LEU A 66 -8.02 5.90 7.89
CA LEU A 66 -8.15 5.67 6.45
C LEU A 66 -9.11 4.52 6.11
N THR A 67 -9.12 3.44 6.91
CA THR A 67 -9.86 2.20 6.58
C THR A 67 -11.17 2.01 7.35
N GLY A 68 -11.38 2.80 8.41
CA GLY A 68 -12.47 2.62 9.37
C GLY A 68 -12.34 1.35 10.23
N VAL A 69 -11.16 0.71 10.25
CA VAL A 69 -10.89 -0.52 11.01
C VAL A 69 -10.25 -0.16 12.35
N SER A 70 -10.61 -0.86 13.42
CA SER A 70 -10.03 -0.60 14.75
C SER A 70 -8.52 -0.86 14.78
N GLN A 71 -7.78 -0.06 15.55
CA GLN A 71 -6.32 -0.21 15.71
C GLN A 71 -5.93 -1.61 16.22
N GLY A 72 -6.78 -2.24 17.06
CA GLY A 72 -6.55 -3.60 17.55
C GLY A 72 -6.57 -4.64 16.43
N SER A 73 -7.52 -4.54 15.50
CA SER A 73 -7.59 -5.40 14.31
C SER A 73 -6.43 -5.14 13.35
N LEU A 74 -6.05 -3.88 13.15
CA LEU A 74 -4.90 -3.53 12.31
C LEU A 74 -3.57 -4.04 12.91
N ARG A 75 -3.42 -4.00 14.23
CA ARG A 75 -2.22 -4.50 14.92
C ARG A 75 -1.97 -5.99 14.68
N SER A 76 -3.01 -6.81 14.63
CA SER A 76 -2.85 -8.25 14.37
C SER A 76 -2.58 -8.57 12.89
N ARG A 77 -2.96 -7.66 11.98
CA ARG A 77 -2.89 -7.85 10.54
C ARG A 77 -1.61 -7.30 9.90
N SER A 78 -1.02 -6.24 10.46
CA SER A 78 0.05 -5.42 9.86
C SER A 78 1.50 -5.85 10.19
N ASN A 79 1.72 -7.10 10.59
CA ASN A 79 3.05 -7.57 11.04
C ASN A 79 3.75 -8.48 10.03
N VAL A 80 3.15 -8.73 8.86
CA VAL A 80 3.69 -9.68 7.89
C VAL A 80 3.84 -8.99 6.54
N LEU A 81 5.07 -8.98 6.04
CA LEU A 81 5.40 -8.58 4.67
C LEU A 81 5.57 -9.84 3.82
N THR A 82 4.65 -10.06 2.89
CA THR A 82 4.76 -11.08 1.84
C THR A 82 4.86 -10.39 0.49
N PRO A 83 5.71 -10.86 -0.43
CA PRO A 83 5.76 -10.35 -1.80
C PRO A 83 4.36 -10.25 -2.42
N ILE A 84 4.10 -9.15 -3.12
CA ILE A 84 2.85 -8.92 -3.84
C ILE A 84 3.17 -8.96 -5.34
N PRO A 85 2.49 -9.79 -6.15
CA PRO A 85 2.64 -9.73 -7.59
C PRO A 85 2.24 -8.33 -8.09
N ARG A 86 3.10 -7.70 -8.91
CA ARG A 86 2.85 -6.35 -9.43
C ARG A 86 1.49 -6.23 -10.11
N ALA A 87 1.09 -7.24 -10.90
CA ALA A 87 -0.21 -7.24 -11.57
C ALA A 87 -1.39 -7.19 -10.58
N ARG A 88 -1.28 -7.88 -9.44
CA ARG A 88 -2.31 -7.84 -8.38
C ARG A 88 -2.33 -6.50 -7.66
N PHE A 89 -1.16 -5.91 -7.41
CA PHE A 89 -1.08 -4.56 -6.85
C PHE A 89 -1.76 -3.54 -7.78
N LEU A 90 -1.43 -3.57 -9.08
CA LEU A 90 -2.00 -2.65 -10.07
C LEU A 90 -3.51 -2.85 -10.25
N ALA A 91 -4.03 -4.05 -10.06
CA ALA A 91 -5.48 -4.31 -10.09
C ALA A 91 -6.25 -3.62 -8.94
N LEU A 92 -5.56 -3.16 -7.89
CA LEU A 92 -6.16 -2.36 -6.81
C LEU A 92 -6.03 -0.85 -7.06
N VAL A 93 -5.22 -0.45 -8.03
CA VAL A 93 -5.01 0.96 -8.35
C VAL A 93 -6.14 1.43 -9.27
N PRO A 94 -6.79 2.57 -8.97
CA PRO A 94 -7.84 3.13 -9.83
C PRO A 94 -7.33 3.44 -11.25
N ASP A 95 -8.18 3.25 -12.26
CA ASP A 95 -7.80 3.38 -13.69
C ASP A 95 -7.19 4.74 -14.07
N ASP A 96 -7.67 5.82 -13.44
CA ASP A 96 -7.15 7.18 -13.62
C ASP A 96 -5.73 7.33 -13.05
N ALA A 97 -5.44 6.68 -11.92
CA ALA A 97 -4.09 6.59 -11.35
C ALA A 97 -3.16 5.68 -12.18
N THR A 98 -3.68 4.64 -12.82
CA THR A 98 -2.89 3.70 -13.64
C THR A 98 -2.23 4.40 -14.83
N THR A 99 -2.89 5.41 -15.38
CA THR A 99 -2.35 6.24 -16.49
C THR A 99 -1.14 7.05 -16.04
N ILE A 100 -1.13 7.55 -14.81
CA ILE A 100 0.00 8.28 -14.22
C ILE A 100 1.19 7.33 -14.00
N LEU A 101 0.91 6.11 -13.55
CA LEU A 101 1.94 5.10 -13.28
C LEU A 101 2.58 4.52 -14.55
N ALA A 102 1.93 4.62 -15.72
CA ALA A 102 2.46 4.10 -16.98
C ALA A 102 3.70 4.87 -17.48
N GLY A 103 3.91 6.11 -17.01
CA GLY A 103 5.08 6.94 -17.35
C GLY A 103 6.24 6.85 -16.35
N VAL A 104 6.09 6.09 -15.26
CA VAL A 104 7.10 5.96 -14.21
C VAL A 104 7.65 4.54 -14.23
N ASP A 105 8.98 4.40 -14.23
CA ASP A 105 9.65 3.09 -14.16
C ASP A 105 9.21 2.35 -12.90
N ALA A 106 8.37 1.33 -13.09
CA ALA A 106 7.90 0.49 -12.00
C ALA A 106 8.98 -0.53 -11.62
N PRO A 107 9.02 -0.99 -10.35
CA PRO A 107 9.94 -2.04 -9.95
C PRO A 107 9.76 -3.30 -10.84
N ALA A 108 10.87 -3.75 -11.43
CA ALA A 108 10.88 -4.72 -12.53
C ALA A 108 10.62 -6.18 -12.12
N TYR A 109 10.37 -6.47 -10.84
CA TYR A 109 10.35 -7.84 -10.33
C TYR A 109 8.93 -8.44 -10.22
N PRO A 110 8.74 -9.71 -10.60
CA PRO A 110 7.42 -10.37 -10.61
C PRO A 110 6.83 -10.62 -9.20
N GLY A 111 7.65 -10.58 -8.15
CA GLY A 111 7.24 -10.60 -6.74
C GLY A 111 7.88 -9.43 -6.00
N ALA A 112 7.51 -8.21 -6.39
CA ALA A 112 8.11 -7.00 -5.86
C ALA A 112 7.87 -6.85 -4.34
N ASP A 113 8.83 -6.24 -3.67
CA ASP A 113 8.73 -5.88 -2.27
C ASP A 113 7.51 -4.94 -2.09
N PRO A 114 6.54 -5.29 -1.23
CA PRO A 114 5.39 -4.45 -0.95
C PRO A 114 5.77 -3.03 -0.51
N VAL A 115 6.90 -2.87 0.16
CA VAL A 115 7.42 -1.56 0.59
C VAL A 115 7.82 -0.74 -0.63
N GLU A 116 8.59 -1.33 -1.56
CA GLU A 116 9.01 -0.66 -2.79
C GLU A 116 7.81 -0.28 -3.67
N LEU A 117 6.87 -1.20 -3.86
CA LEU A 117 5.64 -0.94 -4.63
C LEU A 117 4.85 0.22 -4.04
N LEU A 118 4.67 0.21 -2.72
CA LEU A 118 3.90 1.25 -2.05
C LEU A 118 4.62 2.60 -2.06
N THR A 119 5.94 2.62 -1.85
CA THR A 119 6.75 3.84 -1.96
C THR A 119 6.70 4.42 -3.38
N TRP A 120 6.83 3.58 -4.41
CA TRP A 120 6.71 4.01 -5.81
C TRP A 120 5.33 4.59 -6.10
N TYR A 121 4.26 3.92 -5.66
CA TYR A 121 2.88 4.37 -5.86
C TYR A 121 2.63 5.73 -5.19
N LEU A 122 3.00 5.88 -3.91
CA LEU A 122 2.79 7.12 -3.16
C LEU A 122 3.66 8.27 -3.65
N GLY A 123 4.90 7.98 -4.07
CA GLY A 123 5.77 8.97 -4.71
C GLY A 123 5.19 9.47 -6.03
N SER A 124 4.63 8.57 -6.85
CA SER A 124 3.97 8.93 -8.11
C SER A 124 2.69 9.76 -7.86
N ALA A 125 1.92 9.41 -6.84
CA ALA A 125 0.73 10.14 -6.42
C ALA A 125 1.05 11.57 -5.95
N SER A 126 2.16 11.77 -5.25
CA SER A 126 2.58 13.08 -4.76
C SER A 126 3.06 14.03 -5.86
N CYS A 127 3.49 13.50 -7.01
CA CYS A 127 3.96 14.28 -8.15
C CYS A 127 2.83 14.75 -9.07
N CYS A 128 1.59 14.31 -8.86
CA CYS A 128 0.45 14.63 -9.73
C CYS A 128 -0.71 15.20 -8.91
N ASP A 129 -1.06 16.46 -9.13
CA ASP A 129 -2.20 17.17 -8.49
C ASP A 129 -3.61 16.61 -8.88
N ARG A 130 -3.70 15.37 -9.38
CA ARG A 130 -4.91 14.78 -10.02
C ARG A 130 -5.33 13.42 -9.44
N LEU A 131 -5.29 13.25 -8.13
CA LEU A 131 -5.87 12.07 -7.45
C LEU A 131 -6.98 12.46 -6.48
#